data_AF-A0A438M3A6-F1
#
_entry.id   AF-A0A438M3A6-F1
#
_cell.length_a   1.000
_cell.length_b   1.000
_cell.length_c   1.000
_cell.angle_alpha   90.00
_cell.angle_beta   90.00
_cell.angle_gamma   90.00
#
_symmetry.space_group_name_H-M   'P 1'
#
loop_
_entity.id
_entity.type
_entity.pdbx_description
1 polymer ?
#
loop_
_entity_poly.entity_id
_entity_poly.type
_entity_poly.pdbx_seq_one_letter_code
_entity_poly.pdbx_strand_id
1 'polypeptide(L)'
;MSTADTGTQTRELRRTPGLVPVKETMRTTERRAPESAEEIASSPAPARRTWAFWRLLGSELGLTFRRPRNLALLAVLGVVPIVLGIGLWIAAGSGGDDEMSGIIQDVAGNSLMLTFLSFSFLVLLLMPVVVSVVAGDSIAGEAGTGTLRYLLAAPAGRTRLLAVKYLNAVVFAYAATAVVALSALLTGLILFPGGSVTLLSGTTISMADGLLRILIAAGYVGAGMAALAAVAVALSTFTEVSIGAIAGTMVLVIVCQVLRAVPDLAPIAPYLLPTRFTDFDAVLRSPIDTAVLRDGLLAFGAYIVLFGSIAWARFSGKDITS
;
A
#
# COMPACT_ATOMS: atom_id res chain seq x y z
N MET A 1 37.45 36.24 -46.35
CA MET A 1 38.48 36.41 -47.40
C MET A 1 39.76 35.85 -46.79
N SER A 2 40.00 34.53 -46.78
CA SER A 2 40.52 33.68 -47.89
C SER A 2 41.63 34.41 -48.65
N THR A 3 42.88 33.98 -48.73
CA THR A 3 43.52 32.65 -48.58
C THR A 3 45.03 32.86 -48.32
N ALA A 4 45.67 32.02 -47.51
CA ALA A 4 47.12 31.91 -47.46
C ALA A 4 47.56 30.52 -47.89
N ASP A 5 48.57 30.54 -48.74
CA ASP A 5 49.27 29.49 -49.48
C ASP A 5 50.09 28.57 -48.54
N THR A 6 50.47 27.38 -49.03
CA THR A 6 51.85 26.81 -49.07
C THR A 6 51.82 25.28 -49.20
N GLY A 7 52.67 24.77 -50.11
CA GLY A 7 52.93 23.37 -50.51
C GLY A 7 52.99 22.32 -49.38
N THR A 8 53.04 21.02 -49.69
CA THR A 8 54.08 20.40 -50.52
C THR A 8 53.67 18.94 -50.77
N GLN A 9 53.85 18.44 -51.99
CA GLN A 9 53.73 17.01 -52.29
C GLN A 9 54.90 16.23 -51.69
N THR A 10 54.62 15.12 -51.01
CA THR A 10 55.56 13.99 -50.95
C THR A 10 54.76 12.69 -50.81
N ARG A 11 55.05 11.77 -51.73
CA ARG A 11 54.31 10.56 -52.05
C ARG A 11 54.96 9.41 -51.28
N GLU A 12 54.37 8.95 -50.18
CA GLU A 12 54.84 7.76 -49.46
C GLU A 12 54.09 6.48 -49.90
N LEU A 13 54.91 5.45 -50.12
CA LEU A 13 54.62 4.10 -50.57
C LEU A 13 54.43 3.14 -49.38
N ARG A 14 53.75 2.02 -49.65
CA ARG A 14 53.71 0.73 -48.89
C ARG A 14 52.73 0.67 -47.71
N ARG A 15 52.07 -0.46 -47.39
CA ARG A 15 52.26 -1.89 -47.75
C ARG A 15 50.94 -2.64 -47.46
N THR A 16 50.60 -3.60 -48.32
CA THR A 16 49.48 -4.55 -48.20
C THR A 16 49.67 -5.59 -47.06
N PRO A 17 48.58 -6.17 -46.52
CA PRO A 17 48.61 -7.03 -45.33
C PRO A 17 48.98 -8.49 -45.68
N GLY A 18 49.97 -9.03 -44.97
CA GLY A 18 50.48 -10.40 -45.14
C GLY A 18 50.04 -11.33 -44.00
N LEU A 19 49.49 -12.47 -44.39
CA LEU A 19 49.09 -13.63 -43.58
C LEU A 19 50.28 -14.23 -42.80
N VAL A 20 50.04 -14.69 -41.57
CA VAL A 20 50.99 -15.52 -40.80
C VAL A 20 50.42 -16.95 -40.68
N PRO A 21 51.22 -18.00 -40.98
CA PRO A 21 50.73 -19.37 -41.09
C PRO A 21 50.66 -20.10 -39.75
N VAL A 22 49.78 -21.11 -39.73
CA VAL A 22 49.55 -22.11 -38.68
C VAL A 22 50.53 -23.29 -38.87
N LYS A 23 50.89 -23.94 -37.75
CA LYS A 23 51.80 -25.10 -37.50
C LYS A 23 53.19 -24.65 -37.05
N GLU A 24 53.80 -25.11 -35.96
CA GLU A 24 53.66 -26.34 -35.19
C GLU A 24 54.46 -26.15 -33.88
N THR A 25 53.88 -26.46 -32.72
CA THR A 25 54.67 -26.85 -31.54
C THR A 25 53.80 -27.83 -30.74
N MET A 26 53.71 -29.05 -31.26
CA MET A 26 53.31 -30.21 -30.47
C MET A 26 54.47 -30.58 -29.54
N ARG A 27 54.24 -30.54 -28.22
CA ARG A 27 54.67 -31.53 -27.21
C ARG A 27 54.44 -30.95 -25.81
N THR A 28 53.38 -31.39 -25.15
CA THR A 28 53.44 -32.01 -23.82
C THR A 28 52.06 -32.58 -23.53
N THR A 29 51.98 -33.90 -23.66
CA THR A 29 50.91 -34.72 -23.14
C THR A 29 51.00 -34.67 -21.62
N GLU A 30 50.17 -33.86 -20.97
CA GLU A 30 49.85 -34.07 -19.56
C GLU A 30 48.38 -34.48 -19.47
N ARG A 31 48.22 -35.80 -19.43
CA ARG A 31 46.97 -36.51 -19.15
C ARG A 31 46.58 -36.23 -17.71
N ARG A 32 45.84 -35.15 -17.46
CA ARG A 32 45.09 -35.01 -16.20
C ARG A 32 43.78 -35.77 -16.34
N ALA A 33 43.57 -36.72 -15.44
CA ALA A 33 42.37 -37.54 -15.35
C ALA A 33 41.09 -36.67 -15.31
N PRO A 34 39.92 -37.19 -15.75
CA PRO A 34 38.66 -36.51 -15.51
C PRO A 34 38.35 -36.64 -14.03
N GLU A 35 38.85 -35.71 -13.23
CA GLU A 35 38.42 -35.54 -11.85
C GLU A 35 37.01 -34.95 -11.91
N SER A 36 36.05 -35.88 -11.90
CA SER A 36 34.73 -35.71 -11.31
C SER A 36 33.92 -34.55 -11.88
N ALA A 37 33.15 -34.87 -12.92
CA ALA A 37 31.93 -34.18 -13.30
C ALA A 37 30.83 -34.29 -12.22
N GLU A 38 31.20 -34.04 -10.96
CA GLU A 38 30.40 -34.27 -9.76
C GLU A 38 30.65 -33.17 -8.73
N GLU A 39 30.69 -31.90 -9.18
CA GLU A 39 30.29 -30.80 -8.31
C GLU A 39 28.90 -30.33 -8.73
N ILE A 40 27.97 -31.16 -8.27
CA ILE A 40 26.53 -31.02 -8.31
C ILE A 40 26.16 -29.57 -8.02
N ALA A 41 25.43 -28.99 -8.97
CA ALA A 41 24.61 -27.80 -8.85
C ALA A 41 24.19 -27.55 -7.39
N SER A 42 24.87 -26.62 -6.72
CA SER A 42 24.42 -26.12 -5.44
C SER A 42 23.14 -25.31 -5.69
N SER A 43 22.00 -26.00 -5.68
CA SER A 43 20.69 -25.35 -5.57
C SER A 43 20.77 -24.36 -4.40
N PRO A 44 20.52 -23.05 -4.60
CA PRO A 44 20.63 -22.11 -3.50
C PRO A 44 19.61 -22.51 -2.44
N ALA A 45 20.12 -22.88 -1.26
CA ALA A 45 19.35 -23.36 -0.13
C ALA A 45 18.14 -22.44 0.14
N PRO A 46 16.95 -23.00 0.46
CA PRO A 46 15.71 -22.25 0.62
C PRO A 46 15.83 -21.10 1.64
N ALA A 47 16.70 -21.26 2.65
CA ALA A 47 16.98 -20.25 3.68
C ALA A 47 17.58 -18.93 3.12
N ARG A 48 18.35 -18.97 2.02
CA ARG A 48 18.90 -17.74 1.41
C ARG A 48 17.82 -16.94 0.65
N ARG A 49 16.76 -17.62 0.15
CA ARG A 49 15.67 -16.96 -0.60
C ARG A 49 14.69 -16.22 0.33
N THR A 50 14.36 -16.80 1.48
CA THR A 50 13.46 -16.16 2.46
C THR A 50 14.09 -14.90 3.08
N TRP A 51 15.38 -14.95 3.43
CA TRP A 51 16.12 -13.78 3.91
C TRP A 51 16.20 -12.65 2.89
N ALA A 52 16.37 -12.98 1.62
CA ALA A 52 16.35 -11.98 0.55
C ALA A 52 14.97 -11.30 0.45
N PHE A 53 13.86 -12.03 0.68
CA PHE A 53 12.50 -11.47 0.63
C PHE A 53 12.28 -10.43 1.74
N TRP A 54 12.60 -10.80 2.98
CA TRP A 54 12.47 -9.89 4.12
C TRP A 54 13.38 -8.67 4.01
N ARG A 55 14.60 -8.84 3.48
CA ARG A 55 15.49 -7.71 3.21
C ARG A 55 14.92 -6.75 2.17
N LEU A 56 14.33 -7.28 1.09
CA LEU A 56 13.69 -6.48 0.04
C LEU A 56 12.47 -5.73 0.59
N LEU A 57 11.61 -6.40 1.36
CA LEU A 57 10.49 -5.77 2.03
C LEU A 57 10.96 -4.68 3.00
N GLY A 58 11.99 -4.94 3.80
CA GLY A 58 12.55 -3.95 4.72
C GLY A 58 13.08 -2.70 4.00
N SER A 59 13.77 -2.88 2.86
CA SER A 59 14.21 -1.72 2.06
C SER A 59 13.05 -0.94 1.45
N GLU A 60 12.03 -1.61 0.94
CA GLU A 60 10.82 -0.98 0.38
C GLU A 60 10.02 -0.21 1.44
N LEU A 61 9.85 -0.79 2.62
CA LEU A 61 9.24 -0.13 3.77
C LEU A 61 10.05 1.11 4.17
N GLY A 62 11.37 0.97 4.27
CA GLY A 62 12.27 2.08 4.57
C GLY A 62 12.11 3.24 3.58
N LEU A 63 12.00 2.95 2.28
CA LEU A 63 11.76 3.97 1.25
C LEU A 63 10.37 4.60 1.39
N THR A 64 9.35 3.77 1.62
CA THR A 64 7.95 4.20 1.74
C THR A 64 7.74 5.13 2.92
N PHE A 65 8.29 4.81 4.09
CA PHE A 65 8.13 5.63 5.31
C PHE A 65 9.11 6.80 5.40
N ARG A 66 10.18 6.83 4.59
CA ARG A 66 11.10 7.99 4.53
C ARG A 66 10.73 8.99 3.44
N ARG A 67 9.77 8.66 2.58
CA ARG A 67 9.33 9.57 1.51
C ARG A 67 8.52 10.73 2.12
N PRO A 68 8.92 11.99 1.88
CA PRO A 68 8.28 13.15 2.52
C PRO A 68 6.79 13.27 2.16
N ARG A 69 6.43 12.93 0.92
CA ARG A 69 5.03 12.84 0.47
C ARG A 69 4.20 11.89 1.36
N ASN A 70 4.72 10.71 1.68
CA ASN A 70 3.99 9.70 2.45
C ASN A 70 3.89 10.11 3.93
N LEU A 71 4.95 10.70 4.47
CA LEU A 71 4.95 11.29 5.82
C LEU A 71 3.94 12.42 5.95
N ALA A 72 3.85 13.31 4.94
CA ALA A 72 2.85 14.37 4.92
C ALA A 72 1.42 13.81 4.91
N LEU A 73 1.16 12.75 4.14
CA LEU A 73 -0.15 12.08 4.13
C LEU A 73 -0.51 11.49 5.49
N LEU A 74 0.43 10.81 6.16
CA LEU A 74 0.23 10.30 7.52
C LEU A 74 0.01 11.44 8.52
N ALA A 75 0.76 12.53 8.41
CA ALA A 75 0.60 13.69 9.28
C ALA A 75 -0.78 14.33 9.12
N VAL A 76 -1.24 14.54 7.87
CA VAL A 76 -2.59 15.04 7.58
C VAL A 76 -3.64 14.13 8.21
N LEU A 77 -3.49 12.82 8.03
CA LEU A 77 -4.41 11.84 8.58
C LEU A 77 -4.43 11.86 10.12
N GLY A 78 -3.29 12.10 10.77
CA GLY A 78 -3.18 12.25 12.22
C GLY A 78 -3.75 13.56 12.76
N VAL A 79 -3.72 14.65 11.98
CA VAL A 79 -4.26 15.96 12.36
C VAL A 79 -5.79 15.97 12.38
N VAL A 80 -6.45 15.25 11.47
CA VAL A 80 -7.92 15.30 11.37
C VAL A 80 -8.63 14.88 12.67
N PRO A 81 -8.28 13.77 13.34
CA PRO A 81 -8.86 13.43 14.64
C PRO A 81 -8.65 14.49 15.72
N ILE A 82 -7.51 15.19 15.70
CA ILE A 82 -7.21 16.29 16.63
C ILE A 82 -8.20 17.44 16.40
N VAL A 83 -8.39 17.83 15.14
CA VAL A 83 -9.33 18.89 14.75
C VAL A 83 -10.77 18.51 15.12
N LEU A 84 -11.18 17.26 14.85
CA LEU A 84 -12.50 16.75 15.25
C LEU A 84 -12.69 16.82 16.77
N GLY A 85 -11.70 16.36 17.54
CA GLY A 85 -11.75 16.41 19.00
C GLY A 85 -11.85 17.83 19.55
N ILE A 86 -11.04 18.76 19.04
CA ILE A 86 -11.10 20.19 19.43
C ILE A 86 -12.46 20.79 19.08
N GLY A 87 -12.98 20.52 17.88
CA GLY A 87 -14.29 21.02 17.45
C GLY A 87 -15.42 20.56 18.37
N LEU A 88 -15.43 19.28 18.75
CA LEU A 88 -16.41 18.72 19.67
C LEU A 88 -16.25 19.26 21.10
N TRP A 89 -15.01 19.44 21.55
CA TRP A 89 -14.74 20.02 22.87
C TRP A 89 -15.25 21.47 22.98
N ILE A 90 -15.04 22.29 21.93
CA ILE A 90 -15.59 23.66 21.87
C ILE A 90 -17.12 23.62 21.87
N ALA A 91 -17.72 22.76 21.04
CA ALA A 91 -19.17 22.65 20.93
C ALA A 91 -19.83 22.22 22.26
N ALA A 92 -19.20 21.32 23.01
CA ALA A 92 -19.65 20.90 24.34
C ALA A 92 -19.67 22.04 25.37
N GLY A 93 -18.70 22.95 25.30
CA GLY A 93 -18.62 24.10 26.21
C GLY A 93 -19.62 25.22 25.90
N SER A 94 -20.15 25.28 24.67
CA SER A 94 -21.05 26.36 24.23
C SER A 94 -22.53 26.19 24.59
N GLY A 95 -22.94 25.06 25.18
CA GLY A 95 -24.30 24.87 25.72
C GLY A 95 -25.45 25.04 24.71
N GLY A 96 -25.23 24.73 23.43
CA GLY A 96 -26.23 24.91 22.37
C GLY A 96 -27.32 23.83 22.37
N ASP A 97 -28.58 24.25 22.23
CA ASP A 97 -29.82 23.46 22.37
C ASP A 97 -30.24 22.63 21.12
N ASP A 98 -29.30 22.20 20.27
CA ASP A 98 -29.61 21.50 19.00
C ASP A 98 -29.19 20.02 18.98
N GLU A 99 -29.70 19.27 18.01
CA GLU A 99 -29.49 17.84 17.69
C GLU A 99 -28.01 17.37 17.74
N MET A 100 -27.06 18.29 17.55
CA MET A 100 -25.62 18.08 17.75
C MET A 100 -25.26 17.73 19.21
N SER A 101 -26.09 18.14 20.17
CA SER A 101 -25.97 17.85 21.60
C SER A 101 -25.97 16.35 21.90
N GLY A 102 -26.67 15.52 21.10
CA GLY A 102 -26.66 14.06 21.26
C GLY A 102 -25.30 13.43 20.91
N ILE A 103 -24.72 13.82 19.77
CA ILE A 103 -23.37 13.39 19.35
C ILE A 103 -22.31 13.95 20.32
N ILE A 104 -22.50 15.20 20.75
CA ILE A 104 -21.64 15.84 21.74
C ILE A 104 -21.73 15.13 23.10
N GLN A 105 -22.90 14.73 23.59
CA GLN A 105 -23.05 14.00 24.85
C GLN A 105 -22.43 12.61 24.79
N ASP A 106 -22.61 11.90 23.68
CA ASP A 106 -22.04 10.57 23.47
C ASP A 106 -20.50 10.60 23.37
N VAL A 107 -19.92 11.65 22.79
CA VAL A 107 -18.45 11.82 22.71
C VAL A 107 -17.87 12.48 23.96
N ALA A 108 -18.52 13.50 24.52
CA ALA A 108 -18.04 14.23 25.69
C ALA A 108 -18.06 13.38 26.96
N GLY A 109 -18.96 12.39 27.04
CA GLY A 109 -18.97 11.39 28.10
C GLY A 109 -18.00 10.23 27.89
N ASN A 110 -17.35 10.11 26.73
CA ASN A 110 -16.55 8.93 26.37
C ASN A 110 -15.32 9.26 25.51
N SER A 111 -14.16 9.33 26.16
CA SER A 111 -12.84 9.53 25.53
C SER A 111 -12.52 8.58 24.37
N LEU A 112 -13.10 7.38 24.34
CA LEU A 112 -12.86 6.39 23.29
C LEU A 112 -13.73 6.60 22.04
N MET A 113 -14.88 7.27 22.16
CA MET A 113 -15.81 7.47 21.03
C MET A 113 -15.24 8.37 19.94
N LEU A 114 -14.33 9.28 20.28
CA LEU A 114 -13.63 10.09 19.29
C LEU A 114 -12.88 9.21 18.26
N THR A 115 -12.40 8.03 18.67
CA THR A 115 -11.71 7.10 17.76
C THR A 115 -12.67 6.50 16.73
N PHE A 116 -13.83 6.02 17.17
CA PHE A 116 -14.84 5.46 16.27
C PHE A 116 -15.39 6.54 15.33
N LEU A 117 -15.68 7.72 15.86
CA LEU A 117 -16.15 8.85 15.07
C LEU A 117 -15.12 9.27 14.01
N SER A 118 -13.84 9.35 14.39
CA SER A 118 -12.75 9.65 13.47
C SER A 118 -12.67 8.63 12.34
N PHE A 119 -12.78 7.33 12.64
CA PHE A 119 -12.89 6.31 11.60
C PHE A 119 -14.10 6.51 10.70
N SER A 120 -15.29 6.79 11.26
CA SER A 120 -16.52 7.01 10.47
C SER A 120 -16.34 8.09 9.40
N PHE A 121 -15.64 9.19 9.73
CA PHE A 121 -15.34 10.25 8.76
C PHE A 121 -14.21 9.88 7.79
N LEU A 122 -13.11 9.34 8.31
CA LEU A 122 -11.87 9.18 7.56
C LEU A 122 -11.91 8.01 6.57
N VAL A 123 -12.61 6.94 6.94
CA VAL A 123 -12.72 5.71 6.15
C VAL A 123 -13.48 5.93 4.83
N LEU A 124 -14.37 6.92 4.77
CA LEU A 124 -15.18 7.18 3.58
C LEU A 124 -14.40 7.83 2.43
N LEU A 125 -13.32 8.55 2.73
CA LEU A 125 -12.61 9.32 1.71
C LEU A 125 -11.12 9.46 2.00
N LEU A 126 -10.74 9.99 3.17
CA LEU A 126 -9.36 10.40 3.40
C LEU A 126 -8.41 9.20 3.48
N MET A 127 -8.79 8.13 4.18
CA MET A 127 -8.02 6.89 4.22
C MET A 127 -7.92 6.23 2.82
N PRO A 128 -9.03 6.07 2.06
CA PRO A 128 -8.95 5.63 0.67
C PRO A 128 -7.99 6.44 -0.21
N VAL A 129 -8.00 7.77 -0.09
CA VAL A 129 -7.09 8.65 -0.82
C VAL A 129 -5.64 8.36 -0.43
N VAL A 130 -5.33 8.36 0.87
CA VAL A 130 -3.95 8.13 1.35
C VAL A 130 -3.41 6.76 0.91
N VAL A 131 -4.23 5.72 1.01
CA VAL A 131 -3.85 4.35 0.63
C VAL A 131 -3.71 4.21 -0.88
N SER A 132 -4.65 4.74 -1.66
CA SER A 132 -4.58 4.70 -3.13
C SER A 132 -3.36 5.43 -3.67
N VAL A 133 -2.94 6.51 -3.02
CA VAL A 133 -1.77 7.30 -3.39
C VAL A 133 -0.47 6.49 -3.30
N VAL A 134 -0.29 5.70 -2.24
CA VAL A 134 0.92 4.88 -2.05
C VAL A 134 0.83 3.58 -2.85
N ALA A 135 -0.32 2.91 -2.82
CA ALA A 135 -0.52 1.64 -3.51
C ALA A 135 -0.56 1.82 -5.04
N GLY A 136 -1.17 2.89 -5.55
CA GLY A 136 -1.24 3.20 -6.98
C GLY A 136 0.10 3.65 -7.57
N ASP A 137 0.97 4.29 -6.78
CA ASP A 137 2.33 4.67 -7.21
C ASP A 137 3.32 3.50 -7.20
N SER A 138 2.96 2.37 -6.57
CA SER A 138 3.88 1.27 -6.27
C SER A 138 4.51 0.60 -7.49
N ILE A 139 3.74 0.40 -8.57
CA ILE A 139 4.22 -0.19 -9.83
C ILE A 139 4.28 0.88 -10.92
N ALA A 140 3.24 1.71 -11.03
CA ALA A 140 3.15 2.73 -12.06
C ALA A 140 4.26 3.80 -11.94
N GLY A 141 4.68 4.15 -10.72
CA GLY A 141 5.76 5.13 -10.51
C GLY A 141 7.15 4.62 -10.94
N GLU A 142 7.37 3.31 -10.80
CA GLU A 142 8.61 2.67 -11.25
C GLU A 142 8.61 2.43 -12.75
N ALA A 143 7.44 2.13 -13.33
CA ALA A 143 7.26 2.05 -14.76
C ALA A 143 7.55 3.40 -15.45
N GLY A 144 6.96 4.50 -14.95
CA GLY A 144 7.11 5.83 -15.55
C GLY A 144 8.51 6.43 -15.43
N THR A 145 9.31 6.00 -14.44
CA THR A 145 10.71 6.44 -14.27
C THR A 145 11.72 5.60 -15.05
N GLY A 146 11.27 4.58 -15.80
CA GLY A 146 12.13 3.69 -16.58
C GLY A 146 12.94 2.70 -15.74
N THR A 147 12.74 2.67 -14.42
CA THR A 147 13.46 1.78 -13.49
C THR A 147 12.96 0.33 -13.54
N LEU A 148 11.75 0.11 -14.08
CA LEU A 148 11.19 -1.23 -14.27
C LEU A 148 12.05 -2.13 -15.17
N ARG A 149 12.72 -1.55 -16.19
CA ARG A 149 13.66 -2.29 -17.06
C ARG A 149 14.86 -2.84 -16.29
N TYR A 150 15.32 -2.11 -15.27
CA TYR A 150 16.45 -2.50 -14.43
C TYR A 150 16.03 -3.55 -13.37
N LEU A 151 14.81 -3.42 -12.82
CA LEU A 151 14.26 -4.37 -11.86
C LEU A 151 13.88 -5.72 -12.49
N LEU A 152 13.50 -5.73 -13.77
CA LEU A 152 13.21 -6.96 -14.53
C LEU A 152 14.47 -7.68 -15.04
N ALA A 153 15.62 -7.01 -15.03
CA ALA A 153 16.93 -7.63 -15.26
C ALA A 153 17.54 -8.23 -13.98
N ALA A 154 17.08 -7.79 -12.80
CA ALA A 154 17.49 -8.35 -11.52
C ALA A 154 16.75 -9.69 -11.23
N PRO A 155 17.43 -10.72 -10.69
CA PRO A 155 16.88 -12.08 -10.53
C PRO A 155 15.85 -12.22 -9.39
N ALA A 156 15.04 -11.19 -9.13
CA ALA A 156 13.90 -11.24 -8.23
C ALA A 156 12.65 -11.55 -9.07
N GLY A 157 12.23 -12.82 -9.12
CA GLY A 157 11.07 -13.24 -9.91
C GLY A 157 9.86 -12.30 -9.78
N ARG A 158 9.17 -12.04 -10.89
CA ARG A 158 8.08 -11.05 -11.03
C ARG A 158 7.00 -11.17 -9.94
N THR A 159 6.64 -12.40 -9.58
CA THR A 159 5.64 -12.73 -8.55
C THR A 159 6.07 -12.28 -7.15
N ARG A 160 7.35 -12.45 -6.84
CA ARG A 160 7.94 -12.07 -5.55
C ARG A 160 7.98 -10.55 -5.40
N LEU A 161 8.33 -9.83 -6.46
CA LEU A 161 8.31 -8.37 -6.47
C LEU A 161 6.90 -7.83 -6.22
N LEU A 162 5.90 -8.36 -6.95
CA LEU A 162 4.50 -7.98 -6.76
C LEU A 162 4.03 -8.24 -5.32
N ALA A 163 4.38 -9.39 -4.74
CA ALA A 163 4.04 -9.72 -3.36
C ALA A 163 4.67 -8.74 -2.36
N VAL A 164 5.93 -8.33 -2.56
CA VAL A 164 6.59 -7.33 -1.71
C VAL A 164 5.91 -5.96 -1.84
N LYS A 165 5.57 -5.52 -3.06
CA LYS A 165 4.89 -4.24 -3.30
C LYS A 165 3.52 -4.21 -2.63
N TYR A 166 2.75 -5.28 -2.77
CA TYR A 166 1.47 -5.40 -2.10
C TYR A 166 1.62 -5.43 -0.58
N LEU A 167 2.55 -6.22 -0.03
CA LEU A 167 2.76 -6.29 1.41
C LEU A 167 3.24 -4.94 2.00
N ASN A 168 4.07 -4.20 1.27
CA ASN A 168 4.44 -2.84 1.63
C ASN A 168 3.21 -1.90 1.69
N ALA A 169 2.30 -2.00 0.72
CA ALA A 169 1.05 -1.25 0.73
C ALA A 169 0.11 -1.66 1.89
N VAL A 170 0.06 -2.96 2.23
CA VAL A 170 -0.68 -3.46 3.40
C VAL A 170 -0.12 -2.89 4.70
N VAL A 171 1.20 -2.92 4.90
CA VAL A 171 1.83 -2.34 6.09
C VAL A 171 1.56 -0.83 6.17
N PHE A 172 1.62 -0.12 5.04
CA PHE A 172 1.27 1.30 5.00
C PHE A 172 -0.21 1.55 5.36
N ALA A 173 -1.14 0.71 4.88
CA ALA A 173 -2.56 0.79 5.22
C ALA A 173 -2.81 0.61 6.73
N TYR A 174 -2.14 -0.37 7.36
CA TYR A 174 -2.20 -0.54 8.81
C TYR A 174 -1.54 0.61 9.57
N ALA A 175 -0.41 1.15 9.08
CA ALA A 175 0.22 2.31 9.69
C ALA A 175 -0.67 3.56 9.61
N ALA A 176 -1.31 3.82 8.47
CA ALA A 176 -2.28 4.90 8.32
C ALA A 176 -3.45 4.74 9.30
N THR A 177 -3.98 3.53 9.42
CA THR A 177 -5.06 3.21 10.37
C THR A 177 -4.61 3.39 11.83
N ALA A 178 -3.40 2.97 12.16
CA ALA A 178 -2.82 3.15 13.49
C ALA A 178 -2.60 4.63 13.83
N VAL A 179 -2.14 5.45 12.87
CA VAL A 179 -1.99 6.90 13.07
C VAL A 179 -3.34 7.54 13.42
N VAL A 180 -4.42 7.19 12.72
CA VAL A 180 -5.78 7.66 13.06
C VAL A 180 -6.19 7.20 14.44
N ALA A 181 -6.05 5.91 14.73
CA ALA A 181 -6.48 5.34 16.00
C ALA A 181 -5.75 5.99 17.17
N LEU A 182 -4.42 6.13 17.07
CA LEU A 182 -3.59 6.69 18.13
C LEU A 182 -3.83 8.19 18.30
N SER A 183 -3.94 8.97 17.22
CA SER A 183 -4.19 10.40 17.36
C SER A 183 -5.59 10.66 17.94
N ALA A 184 -6.61 9.95 17.47
CA ALA A 184 -7.96 10.07 18.00
C ALA A 184 -8.05 9.64 19.47
N LEU A 185 -7.40 8.52 19.84
CA LEU A 185 -7.37 8.02 21.21
C LEU A 185 -6.66 9.01 22.15
N LEU A 186 -5.47 9.50 21.76
CA LEU A 186 -4.73 10.46 22.56
C LEU A 186 -5.49 11.77 22.72
N THR A 187 -6.05 12.31 21.64
CA THR A 187 -6.90 13.52 21.71
C THR A 187 -8.12 13.29 22.58
N GLY A 188 -8.78 12.13 22.44
CA GLY A 188 -9.98 11.79 23.20
C GLY A 188 -9.69 11.70 24.70
N LEU A 189 -8.59 11.07 25.09
CA LEU A 189 -8.14 10.97 26.49
C LEU A 189 -7.71 12.32 27.09
N ILE A 190 -7.20 13.24 26.27
CA ILE A 190 -6.77 14.58 26.73
C ILE A 190 -7.96 15.52 26.90
N LEU A 191 -8.91 15.51 25.95
CA LEU A 191 -10.00 16.50 25.90
C LEU A 191 -11.25 16.08 26.67
N PHE A 192 -11.50 14.78 26.81
CA PHE A 192 -12.71 14.25 27.44
C PHE A 192 -12.35 13.43 28.68
N PRO A 193 -12.83 13.80 29.89
CA PRO A 193 -12.49 13.12 31.13
C PRO A 193 -12.77 11.61 31.06
N GLY A 194 -11.77 10.79 31.41
CA GLY A 194 -11.86 9.33 31.38
C GLY A 194 -12.75 8.77 32.50
N GLY A 195 -13.99 8.43 32.17
CA GLY A 195 -14.90 7.62 32.98
C GLY A 195 -15.21 6.26 32.34
N SER A 196 -16.13 5.51 32.94
CA SER A 196 -16.69 4.29 32.34
C SER A 196 -17.25 4.58 30.94
N VAL A 197 -16.88 3.75 29.96
CA VAL A 197 -17.12 3.98 28.52
C VAL A 197 -18.55 3.57 28.19
N THR A 198 -19.43 4.51 27.87
CA THR A 198 -20.80 4.21 27.45
C THR A 198 -20.82 3.84 25.96
N LEU A 199 -21.34 2.66 25.63
CA LEU A 199 -21.55 2.22 24.24
C LEU A 199 -22.84 2.83 23.65
N LEU A 200 -23.00 2.75 22.32
CA LEU A 200 -24.25 3.12 21.61
C LEU A 200 -25.50 2.36 22.10
N SER A 201 -25.30 1.26 22.83
CA SER A 201 -26.35 0.47 23.47
C SER A 201 -26.77 1.00 24.85
N GLY A 202 -26.15 2.08 25.35
CA GLY A 202 -26.36 2.61 26.69
C GLY A 202 -25.66 1.82 27.81
N THR A 203 -24.94 0.74 27.46
CA THR A 203 -24.18 -0.05 28.44
C THR A 203 -22.81 0.56 28.70
N THR A 204 -22.40 0.59 29.98
CA THR A 204 -21.06 1.02 30.37
C THR A 204 -20.10 -0.16 30.38
N ILE A 205 -18.96 -0.01 29.71
CA ILE A 205 -17.90 -1.02 29.66
C ILE A 205 -16.62 -0.49 30.31
N SER A 206 -15.74 -1.43 30.65
CA SER A 206 -14.42 -1.12 31.18
C SER A 206 -13.56 -0.42 30.11
N MET A 207 -12.59 0.39 30.54
CA MET A 207 -11.60 0.99 29.65
C MET A 207 -10.83 -0.07 28.83
N ALA A 208 -10.54 -1.21 29.46
CA ALA A 208 -9.85 -2.33 28.79
C ALA A 208 -10.67 -2.91 27.64
N ASP A 209 -11.98 -3.13 27.84
CA ASP A 209 -12.87 -3.60 26.77
C ASP A 209 -13.02 -2.57 25.66
N GLY A 210 -13.06 -1.28 26.01
CA GLY A 210 -13.08 -0.19 25.03
C GLY A 210 -11.82 -0.15 24.16
N LEU A 211 -10.64 -0.32 24.76
CA LEU A 211 -9.38 -0.42 24.02
C LEU A 211 -9.32 -1.66 23.13
N LEU A 212 -9.83 -2.80 23.61
CA LEU A 212 -9.93 -4.02 22.80
C LEU A 212 -10.84 -3.80 21.58
N ARG A 213 -11.98 -3.12 21.77
CA ARG A 213 -12.90 -2.74 20.71
C ARG A 213 -12.23 -1.82 19.68
N ILE A 214 -11.45 -0.83 20.12
CA ILE A 214 -10.65 0.01 19.22
C ILE A 214 -9.65 -0.83 18.43
N LEU A 215 -8.97 -1.79 19.07
CA LEU A 215 -8.01 -2.67 18.41
C LEU A 215 -8.69 -3.53 17.33
N ILE A 216 -9.87 -4.09 17.61
CA ILE A 216 -10.66 -4.85 16.64
C ILE A 216 -11.09 -3.96 15.48
N ALA A 217 -11.59 -2.75 15.75
CA ALA A 217 -12.00 -1.80 14.72
C ALA A 217 -10.82 -1.36 13.84
N ALA A 218 -9.67 -1.04 14.44
CA ALA A 218 -8.45 -0.70 13.71
C ALA A 218 -7.95 -1.88 12.86
N GLY A 219 -8.03 -3.11 13.36
CA GLY A 219 -7.73 -4.32 12.60
C GLY A 219 -8.64 -4.49 11.38
N TYR A 220 -9.94 -4.32 11.58
CA TYR A 220 -10.96 -4.43 10.53
C TYR A 220 -10.80 -3.34 9.45
N VAL A 221 -10.67 -2.08 9.85
CA VAL A 221 -10.45 -0.95 8.94
C VAL A 221 -9.13 -1.13 8.17
N GLY A 222 -8.07 -1.57 8.84
CA GLY A 222 -6.79 -1.89 8.21
C GLY A 222 -6.93 -2.98 7.14
N ALA A 223 -7.74 -4.02 7.40
CA ALA A 223 -8.05 -5.06 6.41
C ALA A 223 -8.84 -4.51 5.21
N GLY A 224 -9.81 -3.60 5.44
CA GLY A 224 -10.54 -2.92 4.37
C GLY A 224 -9.61 -2.08 3.49
N MET A 225 -8.69 -1.33 4.11
CA MET A 225 -7.67 -0.57 3.40
C MET A 225 -6.66 -1.47 2.67
N ALA A 226 -6.33 -2.65 3.21
CA ALA A 226 -5.52 -3.65 2.52
C ALA A 226 -6.21 -4.24 1.27
N ALA A 227 -7.54 -4.39 1.31
CA ALA A 227 -8.32 -4.76 0.13
C ALA A 227 -8.33 -3.64 -0.93
N LEU A 228 -8.50 -2.39 -0.51
CA LEU A 228 -8.37 -1.25 -1.42
C LEU A 228 -6.96 -1.13 -2.02
N ALA A 229 -5.93 -1.41 -1.23
CA ALA A 229 -4.55 -1.46 -1.71
C ALA A 229 -4.38 -2.52 -2.81
N ALA A 230 -5.06 -3.67 -2.74
CA ALA A 230 -5.01 -4.68 -3.79
C ALA A 230 -5.62 -4.16 -5.10
N VAL A 231 -6.73 -3.43 -5.02
CA VAL A 231 -7.36 -2.75 -6.17
C VAL A 231 -6.41 -1.73 -6.78
N ALA A 232 -5.81 -0.87 -5.95
CA ALA A 232 -4.89 0.17 -6.40
C ALA A 232 -3.61 -0.40 -7.04
N VAL A 233 -3.05 -1.46 -6.45
CA VAL A 233 -1.91 -2.19 -7.01
C VAL A 233 -2.29 -2.80 -8.36
N ALA A 234 -3.46 -3.43 -8.47
CA ALA A 234 -3.93 -3.98 -9.74
C ALA A 234 -4.04 -2.89 -10.81
N LEU A 235 -4.70 -1.77 -10.51
CA LEU A 235 -4.81 -0.63 -11.43
C LEU A 235 -3.43 -0.05 -11.82
N SER A 236 -2.47 -0.04 -10.89
CA SER A 236 -1.10 0.40 -11.18
C SER A 236 -0.35 -0.49 -12.17
N THR A 237 -0.77 -1.74 -12.40
CA THR A 237 -0.18 -2.60 -13.44
C THR A 237 -0.65 -2.27 -14.86
N PHE A 238 -1.76 -1.55 -15.00
CA PHE A 238 -2.35 -1.18 -16.28
C PHE A 238 -1.83 0.14 -16.84
N THR A 239 -1.11 0.93 -16.04
CA THR A 239 -0.62 2.24 -16.44
C THR A 239 0.85 2.42 -16.08
N GLU A 240 1.54 3.24 -16.85
CA GLU A 240 2.93 3.64 -16.60
C GLU A 240 3.00 5.01 -15.91
N VAL A 241 1.85 5.64 -15.66
CA VAL A 241 1.75 6.93 -14.98
C VAL A 241 0.99 6.77 -13.67
N SER A 242 1.68 7.04 -12.55
CA SER A 242 1.12 6.90 -11.19
C SER A 242 -0.19 7.63 -10.98
N ILE A 243 -0.31 8.83 -11.55
CA ILE A 243 -1.51 9.64 -11.38
C ILE A 243 -2.76 8.94 -11.94
N GLY A 244 -2.62 8.17 -13.01
CA GLY A 244 -3.72 7.40 -13.60
C GLY A 244 -4.18 6.25 -12.70
N ALA A 245 -3.25 5.55 -12.05
CA ALA A 245 -3.58 4.46 -11.12
C ALA A 245 -4.29 4.99 -9.87
N ILE A 246 -3.77 6.09 -9.32
CA ILE A 246 -4.33 6.76 -8.14
C ILE A 246 -5.73 7.29 -8.47
N ALA A 247 -5.87 8.05 -9.56
CA ALA A 247 -7.14 8.61 -9.99
C ALA A 247 -8.16 7.50 -10.31
N GLY A 248 -7.76 6.44 -11.01
CA GLY A 248 -8.64 5.31 -11.32
C GLY A 248 -9.17 4.62 -10.07
N THR A 249 -8.31 4.42 -9.06
CA THR A 249 -8.74 3.85 -7.76
C THR A 249 -9.76 4.75 -7.08
N MET A 250 -9.49 6.06 -7.04
CA MET A 250 -10.38 7.01 -6.39
C MET A 250 -11.71 7.19 -7.13
N VAL A 251 -11.69 7.24 -8.46
CA VAL A 251 -12.91 7.27 -9.27
C VAL A 251 -13.75 6.02 -8.99
N LEU A 252 -13.14 4.83 -8.92
CA LEU A 252 -13.86 3.61 -8.57
C LEU A 252 -14.50 3.72 -7.18
N VAL A 253 -13.75 4.17 -6.17
CA VAL A 253 -14.29 4.39 -4.81
C VAL A 253 -15.46 5.38 -4.84
N ILE A 254 -15.29 6.52 -5.49
CA ILE A 254 -16.34 7.56 -5.57
C ILE A 254 -17.57 7.03 -6.30
N VAL A 255 -17.42 6.30 -7.41
CA VAL A 255 -18.53 5.68 -8.12
C VAL A 255 -19.26 4.69 -7.22
N CYS A 256 -18.55 3.82 -6.49
CA CYS A 256 -19.18 2.93 -5.51
C CYS A 256 -19.94 3.71 -4.42
N GLN A 257 -19.40 4.82 -3.94
CA GLN A 257 -20.07 5.67 -2.94
C GLN A 257 -21.34 6.31 -3.51
N VAL A 258 -21.30 6.79 -4.75
CA VAL A 258 -22.48 7.34 -5.46
C VAL A 258 -23.55 6.27 -5.65
N LEU A 259 -23.16 5.07 -6.10
CA LEU A 259 -24.09 3.94 -6.25
C LEU A 259 -24.77 3.58 -4.92
N ARG A 260 -24.02 3.66 -3.81
CA ARG A 260 -24.53 3.39 -2.46
C ARG A 260 -25.51 4.45 -1.95
N ALA A 261 -25.42 5.69 -2.47
CA ALA A 261 -26.32 6.77 -2.09
C ALA A 261 -27.69 6.68 -2.80
N VAL A 262 -27.83 5.86 -3.85
CA VAL A 262 -29.08 5.69 -4.60
C VAL A 262 -29.91 4.56 -4.00
N PRO A 263 -31.10 4.83 -3.43
CA PRO A 263 -31.94 3.81 -2.80
C PRO A 263 -32.33 2.65 -3.74
N ASP A 264 -32.61 2.96 -5.02
CA ASP A 264 -33.00 1.95 -6.01
C ASP A 264 -31.87 0.93 -6.34
N LEU A 265 -30.62 1.27 -6.01
CA LEU A 265 -29.45 0.41 -6.21
C LEU A 265 -29.02 -0.32 -4.93
N ALA A 266 -29.84 -0.27 -3.87
CA ALA A 266 -29.61 -0.99 -2.62
C ALA A 266 -29.24 -2.47 -2.80
N PRO A 267 -29.79 -3.24 -3.76
CA PRO A 267 -29.38 -4.64 -3.97
C PRO A 267 -27.90 -4.83 -4.36
N ILE A 268 -27.26 -3.82 -4.94
CA ILE A 268 -25.84 -3.88 -5.37
C ILE A 268 -24.90 -3.50 -4.22
N ALA A 269 -25.38 -2.68 -3.27
CA ALA A 269 -24.57 -2.15 -2.17
C ALA A 269 -23.76 -3.22 -1.40
N PRO A 270 -24.28 -4.42 -1.08
CA PRO A 270 -23.52 -5.44 -0.34
C PRO A 270 -22.27 -5.96 -1.05
N TYR A 271 -22.19 -5.79 -2.38
CA TYR A 271 -21.06 -6.18 -3.22
C TYR A 271 -20.03 -5.07 -3.39
N LEU A 272 -20.38 -3.82 -3.12
CA LEU A 272 -19.47 -2.69 -3.24
C LEU A 272 -18.50 -2.66 -2.06
N LEU A 273 -17.20 -2.68 -2.36
CA LEU A 273 -16.14 -2.69 -1.35
C LEU A 273 -16.26 -1.57 -0.30
N PRO A 274 -16.58 -0.31 -0.66
CA PRO A 274 -16.75 0.75 0.34
C PRO A 274 -17.90 0.52 1.32
N THR A 275 -18.93 -0.27 0.97
CA THR A 275 -20.06 -0.60 1.87
C THR A 275 -19.58 -1.27 3.14
N ARG A 276 -18.66 -2.23 3.01
CA ARG A 276 -18.15 -2.98 4.15
C ARG A 276 -17.19 -2.18 5.01
N PHE A 277 -16.69 -1.05 4.52
CA PHE A 277 -15.74 -0.25 5.29
C PHE A 277 -16.33 0.30 6.59
N THR A 278 -17.64 0.54 6.65
CA THR A 278 -18.32 1.12 7.82
C THR A 278 -18.79 0.08 8.84
N ASP A 279 -18.75 -1.21 8.51
CA ASP A 279 -19.19 -2.32 9.35
C ASP A 279 -18.36 -2.50 10.65
N PHE A 280 -17.31 -1.69 10.85
CA PHE A 280 -16.58 -1.65 12.12
C PHE A 280 -17.46 -1.17 13.29
N ASP A 281 -18.57 -0.48 13.00
CA ASP A 281 -19.59 -0.07 13.96
C ASP A 281 -20.21 -1.28 14.70
N ALA A 282 -20.17 -2.48 14.10
CA ALA A 282 -20.55 -3.75 14.73
C ALA A 282 -19.83 -3.98 16.08
N VAL A 283 -18.63 -3.42 16.22
CA VAL A 283 -17.83 -3.47 17.45
C VAL A 283 -18.43 -2.59 18.56
N LEU A 284 -19.32 -1.65 18.26
CA LEU A 284 -20.01 -0.81 19.25
C LEU A 284 -21.27 -1.48 19.84
N ARG A 285 -21.73 -2.60 19.26
CA ARG A 285 -22.90 -3.34 19.72
C ARG A 285 -22.58 -4.20 20.96
N SER A 286 -23.61 -4.56 21.73
CA SER A 286 -23.48 -5.44 22.90
C SER A 286 -24.53 -6.56 22.81
N PRO A 287 -24.14 -7.82 22.50
CA PRO A 287 -22.78 -8.30 22.20
C PRO A 287 -22.22 -7.78 20.87
N ILE A 288 -20.91 -7.93 20.65
CA ILE A 288 -20.24 -7.59 19.39
C ILE A 288 -20.83 -8.45 18.27
N ASP A 289 -21.23 -7.81 17.17
CA ASP A 289 -21.76 -8.52 16.00
C ASP A 289 -20.62 -9.08 15.14
N THR A 290 -20.12 -10.24 15.53
CA THR A 290 -19.00 -10.91 14.86
C THR A 290 -19.36 -11.43 13.46
N ALA A 291 -20.65 -11.64 13.18
CA ALA A 291 -21.10 -12.13 11.88
C ALA A 291 -20.88 -11.05 10.80
N VAL A 292 -21.29 -9.82 11.09
CA VAL A 292 -21.09 -8.67 10.20
C VAL A 292 -19.60 -8.44 9.92
N LEU A 293 -18.75 -8.46 10.97
CA LEU A 293 -17.30 -8.31 10.81
C LEU A 293 -16.68 -9.43 9.97
N ARG A 294 -17.13 -10.68 10.17
CA ARG A 294 -16.66 -11.82 9.39
C ARG A 294 -17.04 -11.66 7.92
N ASP A 295 -18.28 -11.29 7.62
CA ASP A 295 -18.74 -11.13 6.25
C ASP A 295 -17.98 -10.01 5.53
N GLY A 296 -17.66 -8.92 6.24
CA GLY A 296 -16.79 -7.87 5.75
C GLY A 296 -15.37 -8.35 5.44
N LEU A 297 -14.74 -9.09 6.37
CA LEU A 297 -13.41 -9.67 6.17
C LEU A 297 -13.38 -10.67 5.00
N LEU A 298 -14.43 -11.46 4.82
CA LEU A 298 -14.56 -12.37 3.67
C LEU A 298 -14.65 -11.58 2.35
N ALA A 299 -15.42 -10.49 2.32
CA ALA A 299 -15.49 -9.61 1.17
C ALA A 299 -14.12 -8.97 0.86
N PHE A 300 -13.40 -8.47 1.88
CA PHE A 300 -12.04 -7.95 1.73
C PHE A 300 -11.10 -9.01 1.17
N GLY A 301 -11.12 -10.23 1.71
CA GLY A 301 -10.35 -11.35 1.21
C GLY A 301 -10.66 -11.69 -0.25
N ALA A 302 -11.94 -11.70 -0.63
CA ALA A 302 -12.36 -11.93 -2.01
C ALA A 302 -11.82 -10.87 -2.96
N TYR A 303 -11.87 -9.58 -2.58
CA TYR A 303 -11.29 -8.49 -3.36
C TYR A 303 -9.77 -8.60 -3.47
N ILE A 304 -9.07 -8.96 -2.39
CA ILE A 304 -7.61 -9.17 -2.40
C ILE A 304 -7.25 -10.29 -3.37
N VAL A 305 -7.96 -11.41 -3.33
CA VAL A 305 -7.72 -12.55 -4.24
C VAL A 305 -8.03 -12.16 -5.68
N LEU A 306 -9.17 -11.51 -5.94
CA LEU A 306 -9.59 -11.10 -7.28
C LEU A 306 -8.61 -10.11 -7.91
N PHE A 307 -8.37 -8.98 -7.25
CA PHE A 307 -7.49 -7.93 -7.78
C PHE A 307 -6.02 -8.32 -7.71
N GLY A 308 -5.61 -9.09 -6.71
CA GLY A 308 -4.28 -9.71 -6.66
C GLY A 308 -4.04 -10.65 -7.85
N SER A 309 -5.04 -11.45 -8.22
CA SER A 309 -4.97 -12.32 -9.41
C SER A 309 -4.89 -11.52 -10.71
N ILE A 310 -5.67 -10.44 -10.83
CA ILE A 310 -5.62 -9.52 -11.98
C ILE A 310 -4.22 -8.89 -12.10
N ALA A 311 -3.69 -8.35 -11.00
CA ALA A 311 -2.35 -7.77 -10.96
C ALA A 311 -1.29 -8.81 -11.36
N TRP A 312 -1.40 -10.03 -10.83
CA TRP A 312 -0.49 -11.13 -11.11
C TRP A 312 -0.53 -11.57 -12.58
N ALA A 313 -1.72 -11.76 -13.14
CA ALA A 313 -1.89 -12.13 -14.54
C ALA A 313 -1.32 -11.05 -15.48
N ARG A 314 -1.60 -9.77 -15.19
CA ARG A 314 -1.12 -8.65 -16.00
C ARG A 314 0.39 -8.49 -15.95
N PHE A 315 0.98 -8.63 -14.75
CA PHE A 315 2.42 -8.48 -14.52
C PHE A 315 3.23 -9.68 -15.02
N SER A 316 2.64 -10.88 -15.01
CA SER A 316 3.29 -12.11 -15.51
C SER A 316 3.19 -12.24 -17.03
N GLY A 317 2.05 -11.89 -17.64
CA GLY A 317 1.81 -12.04 -19.08
C GLY A 317 2.34 -10.91 -19.97
N LYS A 318 3.00 -9.90 -19.42
CA LYS A 318 3.63 -8.82 -20.20
C LYS A 318 4.98 -9.35 -20.74
N ASP A 319 4.99 -9.84 -21.97
CA ASP A 319 6.22 -10.05 -22.72
C ASP A 319 6.80 -8.69 -23.12
N ILE A 320 8.06 -8.47 -22.80
CA ILE A 320 8.74 -7.19 -22.99
C ILE A 320 9.45 -7.24 -24.34
N THR A 321 8.71 -7.01 -25.41
CA THR A 321 9.28 -6.64 -26.71
C THR A 321 8.88 -5.20 -27.01
N SER A 322 9.71 -4.27 -26.55
CA SER A 322 10.14 -3.03 -27.23
C SER A 322 10.87 -2.10 -26.27
#